data_AF-A0A2V8SU88-F1
#
_entry.id   AF-A0A2V8SU88-F1
#
_cell.length_a   1.000
_cell.length_b   1.000
_cell.length_c   1.000
_cell.angle_alpha   90.00
_cell.angle_beta   90.00
_cell.angle_gamma   90.00
#
_symmetry.space_group_name_H-M   'P 1'
#
loop_
_entity.id
_entity.type
_entity.pdbx_description
1 polymer ?
#
loop_
_entity_poly.entity_id
_entity_poly.type
_entity_poly.pdbx_seq_one_letter_code
_entity_poly.pdbx_strand_id
1 'polypeptide(L)'
;MQAAPAPYRGSNRRNRRSSQTAIPPDALSCHPWNWTPTNNHSLAEGPMHSRLFLISTAVFISICPAAALAESGSDVPYTIQVGAFPSAHLADKFVIKLVQAGEHPACATVELQGRGYWTRVFVGLFSTNTAARRYGESLIARGIVDEFLVRKADLDQAVFRPRRVTAGASPEQQAAVKPVSSYVPAGPRTLDQVNLSLRPLLNAPDLVAINAGNITVTAEPFRAIRDLQTHASRPLADFRPAALKLAPCIDTETIPRPEPVALAFRLIIGETRARPLPLPDRGGIWLTGDIAEGLERLRWIVGDENAELVKVDHDGRVQLDRRLLAKAAGLDRSQVEDPLRVANYISSNEGLLLLVQLAEGRYRYRIHIGRQIPTRGKSVEITGSINLDKNFDSRINRYRKDGRKLDSEQPPEGFDSLVGLNPVARWFNLSSNYWVQSGEILFHELAEAYAKLELGLDYLERGSEPGAHALALDREGRLKSQRPGAHIVMTAGSNRVLRTQAEIRLFYAESVTGASQR
;
A
#
# COMPACT_ATOMS: atom_id res chain seq x y z
N MET A 1 -46.25 -9.17 41.65
CA MET A 1 -47.18 -8.21 41.01
C MET A 1 -46.45 -6.88 40.88
N GLN A 2 -46.51 -6.30 39.68
CA GLN A 2 -45.70 -5.18 39.21
C GLN A 2 -46.03 -3.86 39.93
N ALA A 3 -44.99 -3.12 40.32
CA ALA A 3 -45.10 -1.74 40.78
C ALA A 3 -44.72 -0.81 39.62
N ALA A 4 -45.66 0.03 39.20
CA ALA A 4 -45.47 1.04 38.16
C ALA A 4 -44.74 2.28 38.72
N PRO A 5 -43.85 2.93 37.95
CA PRO A 5 -43.19 4.16 38.39
C PRO A 5 -43.96 5.43 37.99
N ALA A 6 -43.83 6.44 38.85
CA ALA A 6 -44.44 7.77 38.78
C ALA A 6 -43.86 8.67 37.67
N PRO A 7 -44.60 9.70 37.20
CA PRO A 7 -44.16 10.56 36.11
C PRO A 7 -43.22 11.69 36.56
N TYR A 8 -42.17 11.89 35.77
CA TYR A 8 -41.14 12.92 35.94
C TYR A 8 -41.61 14.28 35.38
N ARG A 9 -41.45 15.34 36.18
CA ARG A 9 -41.93 16.70 35.93
C ARG A 9 -40.86 17.50 35.18
N GLY A 10 -41.11 17.83 33.91
CA GLY A 10 -40.24 18.68 33.09
C GLY A 10 -40.30 20.14 33.52
N SER A 11 -39.13 20.77 33.73
CA SER A 11 -39.01 22.21 33.98
C SER A 11 -38.16 22.90 32.92
N ASN A 12 -38.71 24.03 32.46
CA ASN A 12 -38.21 24.95 31.44
C ASN A 12 -36.75 25.39 31.63
N ARG A 13 -35.99 25.49 30.54
CA ARG A 13 -34.84 26.40 30.47
C ARG A 13 -34.84 27.26 29.20
N ARG A 14 -34.61 28.54 29.47
CA ARG A 14 -34.79 29.75 28.67
C ARG A 14 -33.91 29.80 27.41
N ASN A 15 -34.52 30.27 26.32
CA ASN A 15 -33.85 30.88 25.18
C ASN A 15 -33.19 32.21 25.59
N ARG A 16 -31.91 32.37 25.28
CA ARG A 16 -31.19 33.65 25.39
C ARG A 16 -30.69 34.05 24.00
N ARG A 17 -31.38 35.02 23.39
CA ARG A 17 -30.94 35.81 22.24
C ARG A 17 -30.20 37.04 22.75
N SER A 18 -29.04 37.33 22.17
CA SER A 18 -28.34 38.62 22.17
C SER A 18 -27.06 38.42 21.35
N SER A 19 -26.60 39.26 20.45
CA SER A 19 -27.11 40.41 19.70
C SER A 19 -25.96 40.73 18.74
N GLN A 20 -26.29 41.00 17.47
CA GLN A 20 -25.35 41.46 16.46
C GLN A 20 -24.91 42.89 16.78
N THR A 21 -23.62 43.17 16.65
CA THR A 21 -23.06 44.52 16.48
C THR A 21 -22.19 44.52 15.23
N ALA A 22 -22.51 45.43 14.32
CA ALA A 22 -21.81 45.73 13.09
C ALA A 22 -20.96 47.02 13.24
N ILE A 23 -20.23 47.35 12.16
CA ILE A 23 -19.57 48.64 11.78
C ILE A 23 -18.03 48.66 12.02
N PRO A 24 -17.16 49.22 11.14
CA PRO A 24 -17.12 49.32 9.66
C PRO A 24 -15.68 49.04 9.07
N PRO A 25 -15.43 49.23 7.75
CA PRO A 25 -14.10 49.10 7.13
C PRO A 25 -13.39 50.46 6.94
N ASP A 26 -12.04 50.45 6.90
CA ASP A 26 -11.19 51.10 5.88
C ASP A 26 -9.73 51.32 6.32
N ALA A 27 -8.87 51.40 5.28
CA ALA A 27 -7.58 52.12 5.17
C ALA A 27 -6.25 51.39 5.48
N LEU A 28 -5.61 50.95 4.38
CA LEU A 28 -4.30 51.38 3.86
C LEU A 28 -3.13 51.61 4.86
N SER A 29 -2.01 50.88 4.69
CA SER A 29 -0.73 51.41 4.15
C SER A 29 0.53 50.63 4.57
N CYS A 30 1.29 50.28 3.53
CA CYS A 30 2.74 50.17 3.31
C CYS A 30 3.78 50.30 4.45
N HIS A 31 4.79 49.41 4.30
CA HIS A 31 6.26 49.61 4.41
C HIS A 31 7.05 49.11 5.66
N PRO A 32 8.34 48.74 5.44
CA PRO A 32 9.00 47.61 6.09
C PRO A 32 10.08 48.03 7.10
N TRP A 33 10.47 47.12 7.99
CA TRP A 33 11.57 47.33 8.93
C TRP A 33 12.80 46.51 8.54
N ASN A 34 13.83 47.21 8.06
CA ASN A 34 15.21 46.76 8.04
C ASN A 34 15.78 46.78 9.47
N TRP A 35 16.53 45.74 9.83
CA TRP A 35 17.34 45.69 11.05
C TRP A 35 18.82 45.55 10.68
N THR A 36 19.64 46.47 11.18
CA THR A 36 21.11 46.42 11.19
C THR A 36 21.61 46.21 12.62
N PRO A 37 22.69 45.45 12.87
CA PRO A 37 23.26 45.31 14.20
C PRO A 37 24.38 46.33 14.46
N THR A 38 24.36 46.96 15.62
CA THR A 38 25.47 47.77 16.15
C THR A 38 26.27 46.97 17.18
N ASN A 39 27.58 46.92 16.97
CA ASN A 39 28.60 46.51 17.94
C ASN A 39 28.89 47.62 18.96
N ASN A 40 29.26 47.21 20.18
CA ASN A 40 30.38 47.69 21.01
C ASN A 40 29.99 47.76 22.51
N HIS A 41 30.71 47.02 23.36
CA HIS A 41 31.63 47.60 24.34
C HIS A 41 32.49 46.51 25.04
N SER A 42 33.80 46.67 24.84
CA SER A 42 34.97 46.39 25.70
C SER A 42 34.75 46.58 27.22
N LEU A 43 35.56 46.14 28.18
CA LEU A 43 36.79 45.33 28.36
C LEU A 43 36.99 45.31 29.90
N ALA A 44 37.47 44.22 30.49
CA ALA A 44 38.26 44.27 31.74
C ALA A 44 39.14 43.01 31.87
N GLU A 45 40.44 43.27 31.94
CA GLU A 45 41.62 42.41 32.11
C GLU A 45 41.60 41.70 33.49
N GLY A 46 42.26 40.58 33.83
CA GLY A 46 43.32 39.69 33.31
C GLY A 46 43.63 38.69 34.48
N PRO A 47 44.84 38.11 34.62
CA PRO A 47 45.64 37.26 33.73
C PRO A 47 45.94 35.86 34.35
N MET A 48 46.43 34.90 33.54
CA MET A 48 47.57 33.99 33.82
C MET A 48 47.49 32.68 33.00
N HIS A 49 48.51 32.47 32.16
CA HIS A 49 49.12 31.19 31.74
C HIS A 49 48.23 30.17 30.98
N SER A 50 48.67 29.43 29.96
CA SER A 50 49.99 29.12 29.41
C SER A 50 49.85 28.61 27.98
N ARG A 51 50.76 29.06 27.10
CA ARG A 51 51.49 28.29 26.07
C ARG A 51 50.80 27.04 25.49
N LEU A 52 50.36 27.10 24.24
CA LEU A 52 50.83 26.22 23.14
C LEU A 52 50.13 26.58 21.80
N PHE A 53 50.85 26.39 20.69
CA PHE A 53 50.45 26.43 19.28
C PHE A 53 50.50 27.77 18.51
N LEU A 54 51.74 28.10 18.10
CA LEU A 54 52.08 28.78 16.85
C LEU A 54 52.84 27.80 15.95
N ILE A 55 52.22 27.27 14.88
CA ILE A 55 52.82 26.90 13.57
C ILE A 55 51.67 26.99 12.55
N SER A 56 51.47 28.14 11.88
CA SER A 56 51.95 28.46 10.52
C SER A 56 51.53 27.40 9.48
N THR A 57 50.40 27.53 8.78
CA THR A 57 50.21 28.38 7.58
C THR A 57 51.32 28.18 6.54
N ALA A 58 51.16 27.20 5.64
CA ALA A 58 51.67 27.19 4.25
C ALA A 58 51.51 25.82 3.55
N VAL A 59 50.28 25.38 3.23
CA VAL A 59 49.99 24.51 2.05
C VAL A 59 48.55 24.79 1.60
N PHE A 60 48.31 25.94 0.99
CA PHE A 60 47.12 26.19 0.16
C PHE A 60 47.56 26.05 -1.30
N ILE A 61 47.78 24.81 -1.73
CA ILE A 61 47.96 24.48 -3.15
C ILE A 61 46.68 23.76 -3.59
N SER A 62 45.85 24.53 -4.28
CA SER A 62 45.13 24.13 -5.50
C SER A 62 44.57 22.70 -5.53
N ILE A 63 43.39 22.53 -4.94
CA ILE A 63 42.45 21.49 -5.38
C ILE A 63 41.16 22.23 -5.71
N CYS A 64 41.09 22.79 -6.93
CA CYS A 64 39.82 23.16 -7.51
C CYS A 64 39.06 21.84 -7.80
N PRO A 65 37.92 21.56 -7.15
CA PRO A 65 37.02 20.55 -7.70
C PRO A 65 36.54 21.12 -9.03
N ALA A 66 36.81 20.39 -10.12
CA ALA A 66 36.19 20.67 -11.41
C ALA A 66 34.68 20.65 -11.18
N ALA A 67 34.08 21.84 -11.14
CA ALA A 67 32.65 22.01 -11.22
C ALA A 67 32.25 21.45 -12.59
N ALA A 68 31.76 20.21 -12.59
CA ALA A 68 31.02 19.67 -13.71
C ALA A 68 29.80 20.58 -13.89
N LEU A 69 29.90 21.51 -14.84
CA LEU A 69 28.77 22.24 -15.39
C LEU A 69 27.79 21.18 -15.91
N ALA A 70 26.78 20.89 -15.10
CA ALA A 70 25.63 20.11 -15.53
C ALA A 70 24.89 20.94 -16.56
N GLU A 71 25.18 20.70 -17.84
CA GLU A 71 24.31 21.13 -18.92
C GLU A 71 22.91 20.59 -18.62
N SER A 72 21.97 21.48 -18.32
CA SER A 72 20.54 21.15 -18.23
C SER A 72 19.96 20.96 -19.63
N GLY A 73 20.59 20.09 -20.41
CA GLY A 73 20.01 19.54 -21.63
C GLY A 73 18.82 18.66 -21.25
N SER A 74 17.76 18.70 -22.06
CA SER A 74 16.62 17.80 -21.92
C SER A 74 17.11 16.35 -22.00
N ASP A 75 17.39 15.74 -20.86
CA ASP A 75 18.11 14.48 -20.78
C ASP A 75 17.14 13.35 -21.14
N VAL A 76 17.10 13.02 -22.43
CA VAL A 76 16.33 11.88 -22.93
C VAL A 76 16.91 10.63 -22.27
N PRO A 77 16.12 9.88 -21.47
CA PRO A 77 16.64 8.74 -20.75
C PRO A 77 17.19 7.70 -21.72
N TYR A 78 18.09 6.83 -21.25
CA TYR A 78 18.66 5.71 -22.00
C TYR A 78 17.94 4.41 -21.63
N THR A 79 17.88 3.46 -22.55
CA THR A 79 17.37 2.09 -22.33
C THR A 79 18.31 1.08 -22.98
N ILE A 80 18.18 -0.19 -22.63
CA ILE A 80 19.03 -1.27 -23.14
C ILE A 80 18.18 -2.19 -24.01
N GLN A 81 18.49 -2.28 -25.30
CA GLN A 81 17.91 -3.28 -26.18
C GLN A 81 18.68 -4.60 -26.02
N VAL A 82 18.01 -5.64 -25.56
CA VAL A 82 18.59 -6.96 -25.22
C VAL A 82 18.24 -8.05 -26.24
N GLY A 83 17.38 -7.75 -27.20
CA GLY A 83 17.03 -8.66 -28.27
C GLY A 83 16.18 -8.00 -29.35
N ALA A 84 16.18 -8.59 -30.54
CA ALA A 84 15.30 -8.20 -31.64
C ALA A 84 14.90 -9.46 -32.41
N PHE A 85 13.59 -9.67 -32.57
CA PHE A 85 13.04 -10.90 -33.11
C PHE A 85 12.14 -10.61 -34.32
N PRO A 86 12.19 -11.44 -35.38
CA PRO A 86 11.29 -11.30 -36.54
C PRO A 86 9.85 -11.75 -36.24
N SER A 87 9.60 -12.32 -35.05
CA SER A 87 8.30 -12.82 -34.62
C SER A 87 8.02 -12.38 -33.19
N ALA A 88 6.80 -11.90 -32.95
CA ALA A 88 6.34 -11.52 -31.62
C ALA A 88 6.42 -12.70 -30.63
N HIS A 89 6.07 -13.91 -31.07
CA HIS A 89 6.11 -15.11 -30.23
C HIS A 89 7.54 -15.45 -29.73
N LEU A 90 8.57 -15.20 -30.55
CA LEU A 90 9.96 -15.39 -30.13
C LEU A 90 10.39 -14.31 -29.12
N ALA A 91 9.93 -13.07 -29.32
CA ALA A 91 10.15 -11.99 -28.36
C ALA A 91 9.48 -12.30 -27.01
N ASP A 92 8.26 -12.85 -27.02
CA ASP A 92 7.54 -13.22 -25.80
C ASP A 92 8.24 -14.33 -25.02
N LYS A 93 8.77 -15.35 -25.70
CA LYS A 93 9.62 -16.38 -25.06
C LYS A 93 10.84 -15.77 -24.39
N PHE A 94 11.47 -14.79 -25.05
CA PHE A 94 12.63 -14.10 -24.49
C PHE A 94 12.24 -13.18 -23.31
N VAL A 95 11.11 -12.49 -23.40
CA VAL A 95 10.52 -11.69 -22.32
C VAL A 95 10.25 -12.56 -21.09
N ILE A 96 9.69 -13.75 -21.27
CA ILE A 96 9.46 -14.69 -20.16
C ILE A 96 10.79 -15.07 -19.50
N LYS A 97 11.86 -15.33 -20.27
CA LYS A 97 13.21 -15.59 -19.72
C LYS A 97 13.72 -14.41 -18.89
N LEU A 98 13.53 -13.18 -19.37
CA LEU A 98 13.92 -11.96 -18.66
C LEU A 98 13.11 -11.77 -17.36
N VAL A 99 11.78 -11.94 -17.43
CA VAL A 99 10.90 -11.84 -16.25
C VAL A 99 11.23 -12.91 -15.21
N GLN A 100 11.52 -14.14 -15.64
CA GLN A 100 12.00 -15.21 -14.76
C GLN A 100 13.34 -14.89 -14.09
N ALA A 101 14.17 -14.07 -14.75
CA ALA A 101 15.42 -13.55 -14.19
C ALA A 101 15.22 -12.29 -13.31
N GLY A 102 13.99 -11.86 -13.07
CA GLY A 102 13.66 -10.69 -12.24
C GLY A 102 13.70 -9.35 -12.98
N GLU A 103 13.77 -9.36 -14.32
CA GLU A 103 13.83 -8.16 -15.14
C GLU A 103 12.42 -7.67 -15.53
N HIS A 104 12.30 -6.38 -15.85
CA HIS A 104 11.05 -5.75 -16.31
C HIS A 104 11.16 -5.30 -17.77
N PRO A 105 11.05 -6.21 -18.75
CA PRO A 105 11.24 -5.87 -20.15
C PRO A 105 10.05 -5.13 -20.75
N ALA A 106 10.31 -4.29 -21.75
CA ALA A 106 9.33 -3.66 -22.62
C ALA A 106 9.56 -4.08 -24.08
N CYS A 107 8.49 -4.14 -24.89
CA CYS A 107 8.58 -4.52 -26.30
C CYS A 107 8.13 -3.37 -27.20
N ALA A 108 8.81 -3.18 -28.33
CA ALA A 108 8.33 -2.32 -29.42
C ALA A 108 8.50 -3.02 -30.77
N THR A 109 7.43 -3.05 -31.57
CA THR A 109 7.46 -3.54 -32.94
C THR A 109 7.86 -2.39 -33.87
N VAL A 110 8.89 -2.62 -34.67
CA VAL A 110 9.42 -1.67 -35.64
C VAL A 110 9.45 -2.30 -37.02
N GLU A 111 9.13 -1.51 -38.04
CA GLU A 111 9.31 -1.94 -39.43
C GLU A 111 10.77 -1.72 -39.83
N LEU A 112 11.44 -2.78 -40.26
CA LEU A 112 12.77 -2.71 -40.84
C LEU A 112 12.64 -2.78 -42.36
N GLN A 113 13.14 -1.77 -43.06
CA GLN A 113 13.07 -1.68 -44.51
C GLN A 113 13.66 -2.96 -45.15
N GLY A 114 12.85 -3.66 -45.94
CA GLY A 114 13.23 -4.91 -46.61
C GLY A 114 13.29 -6.16 -45.71
N ARG A 115 12.97 -6.05 -44.41
CA ARG A 115 12.98 -7.18 -43.45
C ARG A 115 11.68 -7.37 -42.68
N GLY A 116 10.65 -6.58 -42.98
CA GLY A 116 9.34 -6.65 -42.33
C GLY A 116 9.35 -6.12 -40.89
N TYR A 117 8.37 -6.55 -40.10
CA TYR A 117 8.23 -6.12 -38.71
C TYR A 117 9.09 -6.96 -37.77
N TRP A 118 9.82 -6.28 -36.88
CA TRP A 118 10.65 -6.89 -35.85
C TRP A 118 10.24 -6.36 -34.48
N THR A 119 10.17 -7.24 -33.49
CA THR A 119 9.91 -6.87 -32.10
C THR A 119 11.22 -6.76 -31.35
N ARG A 120 11.55 -5.56 -30.90
CA ARG A 120 12.70 -5.26 -30.05
C ARG A 120 12.30 -5.36 -28.58
N VAL A 121 13.16 -5.97 -27.78
CA VAL A 121 12.98 -6.12 -26.33
C VAL A 121 13.96 -5.20 -25.61
N PHE A 122 13.44 -4.39 -24.71
CA PHE A 122 14.18 -3.36 -23.96
C PHE A 122 14.12 -3.63 -22.46
N VAL A 123 15.13 -3.21 -21.72
CA VAL A 123 15.20 -3.31 -20.25
C VAL A 123 15.68 -1.99 -19.66
N GLY A 124 14.94 -1.52 -18.63
CA GLY A 124 15.31 -0.38 -17.81
C GLY A 124 15.22 0.99 -18.48
N LEU A 125 15.25 2.03 -17.67
CA LEU A 125 15.42 3.43 -18.05
C LEU A 125 16.52 4.03 -17.16
N PHE A 126 17.48 4.71 -17.79
CA PHE A 126 18.70 5.18 -17.13
C PHE A 126 18.93 6.64 -17.48
N SER A 127 19.36 7.46 -16.51
CA SER A 127 19.68 8.87 -16.76
C SER A 127 20.91 9.05 -17.67
N THR A 128 21.85 8.10 -17.67
CA THR A 128 23.10 8.21 -18.43
C THR A 128 23.39 6.96 -19.24
N ASN A 129 24.11 7.13 -20.36
CA ASN A 129 24.61 6.02 -21.18
C ASN A 129 25.48 5.06 -20.36
N THR A 130 26.33 5.60 -19.47
CA THR A 130 27.23 4.84 -18.60
C THR A 130 26.47 3.94 -17.64
N ALA A 131 25.37 4.43 -17.04
CA ALA A 131 24.53 3.62 -16.15
C ALA A 131 23.85 2.48 -16.92
N ALA A 132 23.29 2.76 -18.11
CA ALA A 132 22.71 1.73 -18.98
C ALA A 132 23.75 0.68 -19.40
N ARG A 133 24.97 1.11 -19.76
CA ARG A 133 26.04 0.20 -20.17
C ARG A 133 26.46 -0.75 -19.03
N ARG A 134 26.70 -0.22 -17.83
CA ARG A 134 27.05 -1.03 -16.65
C ARG A 134 25.96 -2.06 -16.34
N TYR A 135 24.69 -1.68 -16.49
CA TYR A 135 23.59 -2.61 -16.26
C TYR A 135 23.54 -3.70 -17.34
N GLY A 136 23.77 -3.35 -18.61
CA GLY A 136 23.90 -4.34 -19.70
C GLY A 136 25.05 -5.32 -19.48
N GLU A 137 26.22 -4.83 -19.05
CA GLU A 137 27.37 -5.67 -18.68
C GLU A 137 27.03 -6.63 -17.54
N SER A 138 26.24 -6.19 -16.56
CA SER A 138 25.72 -7.04 -15.49
C SER A 138 24.77 -8.14 -16.00
N LEU A 139 23.94 -7.86 -17.02
CA LEU A 139 23.08 -8.88 -17.64
C LEU A 139 23.91 -9.97 -18.35
N ILE A 140 24.99 -9.58 -19.02
CA ILE A 140 25.95 -10.53 -19.64
C ILE A 140 26.68 -11.34 -18.57
N ALA A 141 27.19 -10.68 -17.52
CA ALA A 141 27.92 -11.35 -16.44
C ALA A 141 27.06 -12.39 -15.69
N ARG A 142 25.74 -12.18 -15.64
CA ARG A 142 24.77 -13.13 -15.08
C ARG A 142 24.35 -14.25 -16.07
N GLY A 143 24.79 -14.21 -17.32
CA GLY A 143 24.40 -15.17 -18.36
C GLY A 143 22.94 -15.06 -18.78
N ILE A 144 22.29 -13.90 -18.57
CA ILE A 144 20.87 -13.71 -18.89
C ILE A 144 20.71 -13.39 -20.37
N VAL A 145 21.59 -12.53 -20.90
CA VAL A 145 21.64 -12.11 -22.30
C VAL A 145 23.05 -12.32 -22.84
N ASP A 146 23.16 -12.59 -24.13
CA ASP A 146 24.46 -12.78 -24.79
C ASP A 146 25.06 -11.44 -25.25
N GLU A 147 24.20 -10.49 -25.62
CA GLU A 147 24.58 -9.16 -26.10
C GLU A 147 23.53 -8.10 -25.72
N PHE A 148 23.93 -6.82 -25.80
CA PHE A 148 23.01 -5.71 -25.62
C PHE A 148 23.45 -4.45 -26.40
N LEU A 149 22.48 -3.55 -26.65
CA LEU A 149 22.71 -2.25 -27.27
C LEU A 149 22.11 -1.13 -26.39
N VAL A 150 22.91 -0.14 -26.02
CA VAL A 150 22.41 1.06 -25.32
C VAL A 150 21.79 2.03 -26.32
N ARG A 151 20.58 2.49 -26.05
CA ARG A 151 19.83 3.43 -26.91
C ARG A 151 19.28 4.59 -26.09
N LYS A 152 19.03 5.72 -26.72
CA LYS A 152 18.15 6.75 -26.15
C LYS A 152 16.72 6.21 -26.19
N ALA A 153 16.02 6.28 -25.07
CA ALA A 153 14.65 5.87 -24.91
C ALA A 153 13.76 6.87 -25.65
N ASP A 154 13.07 6.37 -26.67
CA ASP A 154 12.05 7.13 -27.37
C ASP A 154 10.78 7.07 -26.52
N LEU A 155 10.54 8.10 -25.71
CA LEU A 155 9.43 8.15 -24.74
C LEU A 155 8.06 8.02 -25.43
N ASP A 156 7.98 8.34 -26.73
CA ASP A 156 6.77 8.18 -27.54
C ASP A 156 6.46 6.71 -27.87
N GLN A 157 7.43 5.80 -27.72
CA GLN A 157 7.22 4.35 -27.86
C GLN A 157 6.81 3.70 -26.53
N ALA A 158 6.94 4.38 -25.39
CA ALA A 158 6.72 3.82 -24.05
C ALA A 158 5.26 3.92 -23.55
N VAL A 159 4.32 4.40 -24.37
CA VAL A 159 2.90 4.46 -24.00
C VAL A 159 2.08 3.64 -25.00
N PHE A 160 1.59 2.50 -24.53
CA PHE A 160 0.50 1.69 -25.08
C PHE A 160 -0.26 2.34 -26.24
N ARG A 161 -0.23 1.76 -27.45
CA ARG A 161 -1.35 1.96 -28.38
C ARG A 161 -2.48 1.04 -27.95
N PRO A 162 -3.65 1.58 -27.51
CA PRO A 162 -4.85 0.80 -27.40
C PRO A 162 -5.22 0.22 -28.77
N ARG A 163 -5.69 -1.02 -28.72
CA ARG A 163 -6.29 -1.80 -29.82
C ARG A 163 -7.18 -0.91 -30.69
N ARG A 164 -6.90 -0.85 -32.00
CA ARG A 164 -7.83 -0.34 -33.01
C ARG A 164 -9.06 -1.24 -32.98
N VAL A 165 -10.22 -0.71 -32.57
CA VAL A 165 -11.50 -1.39 -32.69
C VAL A 165 -11.80 -1.51 -34.17
N THR A 166 -11.80 -2.74 -34.69
CA THR A 166 -12.42 -3.06 -35.98
C THR A 166 -13.86 -2.58 -35.90
N ALA A 167 -14.22 -1.65 -36.77
CA ALA A 167 -15.59 -1.16 -36.92
C ALA A 167 -16.52 -2.35 -37.15
N GLY A 168 -17.31 -2.69 -36.13
CA GLY A 168 -18.42 -3.62 -36.24
C GLY A 168 -19.57 -2.96 -36.98
N ALA A 169 -20.01 -3.66 -38.02
CA ALA A 169 -21.23 -3.53 -38.81
C ALA A 169 -22.34 -2.60 -38.29
N SER A 170 -22.83 -1.80 -39.24
CA SER A 170 -24.13 -1.11 -39.24
C SER A 170 -25.31 -2.01 -38.82
N PRO A 171 -26.28 -1.50 -38.05
CA PRO A 171 -27.64 -2.00 -38.07
C PRO A 171 -28.55 -0.98 -38.76
N GLU A 172 -28.71 -1.15 -40.07
CA GLU A 172 -29.93 -0.76 -40.76
C GLU A 172 -31.04 -1.79 -40.47
N GLN A 173 -32.29 -1.30 -40.47
CA GLN A 173 -33.55 -2.03 -40.36
C GLN A 173 -34.10 -2.30 -38.96
N GLN A 174 -34.64 -1.23 -38.37
CA GLN A 174 -35.85 -1.33 -37.55
C GLN A 174 -37.04 -1.68 -38.46
N ALA A 175 -37.58 -2.88 -38.29
CA ALA A 175 -38.92 -3.23 -38.76
C ALA A 175 -39.83 -3.48 -37.56
N ALA A 176 -41.00 -2.85 -37.61
CA ALA A 176 -42.02 -2.82 -36.58
C ALA A 176 -42.64 -4.20 -36.31
N VAL A 177 -42.78 -4.56 -35.03
CA VAL A 177 -43.68 -5.65 -34.60
C VAL A 177 -44.64 -5.10 -33.55
N LYS A 178 -45.92 -5.30 -33.83
CA LYS A 178 -47.11 -4.85 -33.10
C LYS A 178 -47.24 -5.51 -31.72
N PRO A 179 -47.89 -4.85 -30.73
CA PRO A 179 -48.23 -5.49 -29.48
C PRO A 179 -49.50 -6.33 -29.64
N VAL A 180 -49.43 -7.61 -29.26
CA VAL A 180 -50.61 -8.45 -29.08
C VAL A 180 -50.85 -8.65 -27.59
N SER A 181 -51.98 -8.11 -27.17
CA SER A 181 -52.69 -8.36 -25.93
C SER A 181 -53.32 -9.75 -25.95
N SER A 182 -53.19 -10.52 -24.87
CA SER A 182 -54.26 -11.42 -24.40
C SER A 182 -53.95 -12.04 -23.03
N TYR A 183 -54.73 -11.59 -22.05
CA TYR A 183 -55.48 -12.38 -21.06
C TYR A 183 -54.87 -13.63 -20.41
N VAL A 184 -54.75 -13.53 -19.08
CA VAL A 184 -54.64 -14.61 -18.10
C VAL A 184 -56.05 -14.98 -17.60
N PRO A 185 -56.36 -16.27 -17.41
CA PRO A 185 -57.31 -16.68 -16.39
C PRO A 185 -56.63 -17.47 -15.27
N ALA A 186 -57.09 -17.19 -14.06
CA ALA A 186 -56.68 -17.76 -12.79
C ALA A 186 -57.11 -19.24 -12.64
N GLY A 187 -56.29 -20.02 -11.94
CA GLY A 187 -56.64 -21.34 -11.41
C GLY A 187 -55.65 -21.73 -10.30
N PRO A 188 -56.12 -22.24 -9.15
CA PRO A 188 -55.30 -22.38 -7.95
C PRO A 188 -54.51 -23.70 -7.97
N ARG A 189 -53.24 -23.67 -7.55
CA ARG A 189 -52.48 -24.89 -7.26
C ARG A 189 -51.95 -24.87 -5.84
N THR A 190 -52.35 -25.92 -5.16
CA THR A 190 -52.01 -26.41 -3.83
C THR A 190 -50.51 -26.65 -3.66
N LEU A 191 -50.04 -26.32 -2.46
CA LEU A 191 -48.73 -26.65 -1.92
C LEU A 191 -48.68 -28.14 -1.60
N ASP A 192 -47.76 -28.88 -2.22
CA ASP A 192 -47.30 -30.17 -1.69
C ASP A 192 -45.78 -30.17 -1.49
N GLN A 193 -45.42 -30.50 -0.26
CA GLN A 193 -44.07 -30.65 0.28
C GLN A 193 -43.37 -31.85 -0.36
N VAL A 194 -42.19 -31.63 -0.93
CA VAL A 194 -41.26 -32.71 -1.27
C VAL A 194 -40.40 -33.02 -0.05
N ASN A 195 -40.72 -34.15 0.59
CA ASN A 195 -40.01 -34.72 1.72
C ASN A 195 -38.98 -35.73 1.17
N LEU A 196 -37.68 -35.42 1.25
CA LEU A 196 -36.60 -36.33 0.82
C LEU A 196 -36.19 -37.23 1.98
N SER A 197 -36.75 -38.44 2.02
CA SER A 197 -36.29 -39.51 2.92
C SER A 197 -35.20 -40.35 2.24
N LEU A 198 -33.98 -40.27 2.77
CA LEU A 198 -32.88 -41.19 2.45
C LEU A 198 -33.04 -42.46 3.30
N ARG A 199 -33.16 -43.63 2.66
CA ARG A 199 -32.98 -44.94 3.31
C ARG A 199 -31.74 -45.63 2.73
N PRO A 200 -30.93 -46.30 3.55
CA PRO A 200 -29.75 -47.04 3.10
C PRO A 200 -30.12 -48.48 2.74
N LEU A 201 -29.44 -49.05 1.75
CA LEU A 201 -29.53 -50.48 1.42
C LEU A 201 -28.14 -51.13 1.47
N LEU A 202 -28.06 -52.17 2.29
CA LEU A 202 -26.98 -53.13 2.47
C LEU A 202 -27.53 -54.51 2.05
N ASN A 203 -26.68 -55.28 1.36
CA ASN A 203 -26.67 -56.73 1.16
C ASN A 203 -27.52 -57.41 0.05
N ALA A 204 -26.77 -58.20 -0.74
CA ALA A 204 -26.98 -59.10 -1.90
C ALA A 204 -28.01 -60.26 -1.69
N PRO A 205 -28.17 -61.30 -2.56
CA PRO A 205 -27.50 -61.64 -3.84
C PRO A 205 -28.40 -62.21 -4.99
N ASP A 206 -27.76 -62.41 -6.16
CA ASP A 206 -27.94 -63.45 -7.17
C ASP A 206 -29.24 -63.69 -8.00
N LEU A 207 -28.96 -63.91 -9.29
CA LEU A 207 -29.62 -64.76 -10.31
C LEU A 207 -30.46 -64.14 -11.45
N VAL A 208 -30.05 -64.62 -12.64
CA VAL A 208 -30.74 -64.83 -13.92
C VAL A 208 -30.53 -63.81 -15.05
N ALA A 209 -29.88 -64.35 -16.08
CA ALA A 209 -29.62 -63.80 -17.39
C ALA A 209 -30.88 -63.65 -18.26
N ILE A 210 -30.94 -62.58 -19.05
CA ILE A 210 -31.55 -62.59 -20.38
C ILE A 210 -30.66 -61.77 -21.32
N ASN A 211 -30.17 -62.44 -22.36
CA ASN A 211 -29.57 -61.87 -23.56
C ASN A 211 -30.65 -61.20 -24.42
N ALA A 212 -30.43 -59.95 -24.86
CA ALA A 212 -30.71 -59.49 -26.22
C ALA A 212 -30.35 -58.00 -26.38
N GLY A 213 -29.57 -57.68 -27.42
CA GLY A 213 -29.62 -56.36 -28.06
C GLY A 213 -28.42 -55.45 -27.81
N ASN A 214 -27.48 -55.49 -28.74
CA ASN A 214 -26.35 -54.56 -28.88
C ASN A 214 -26.76 -53.08 -28.79
N ILE A 215 -26.25 -52.37 -27.79
CA ILE A 215 -25.95 -50.93 -27.91
C ILE A 215 -24.56 -50.71 -27.31
N THR A 216 -23.56 -50.68 -28.19
CA THR A 216 -22.19 -50.28 -27.86
C THR A 216 -22.17 -48.75 -27.74
N VAL A 217 -22.43 -48.22 -26.54
CA VAL A 217 -22.08 -46.83 -26.23
C VAL A 217 -20.61 -46.82 -25.84
N THR A 218 -19.75 -46.27 -26.70
CA THR A 218 -18.34 -46.01 -26.39
C THR A 218 -18.26 -45.06 -25.21
N ALA A 219 -17.77 -45.58 -24.08
CA ALA A 219 -17.60 -44.84 -22.84
C ALA A 219 -16.38 -43.89 -22.92
N GLU A 220 -16.54 -42.79 -23.64
CA GLU A 220 -15.61 -41.64 -23.66
C GLU A 220 -16.31 -40.32 -23.25
N PRO A 221 -16.94 -40.24 -22.06
CA PRO A 221 -17.01 -38.93 -21.39
C PRO A 221 -16.58 -38.93 -19.92
N PHE A 222 -16.27 -40.09 -19.32
CA PHE A 222 -15.96 -40.18 -17.88
C PHE A 222 -14.47 -40.11 -17.53
N ARG A 223 -13.54 -40.16 -18.49
CA ARG A 223 -12.11 -39.90 -18.22
C ARG A 223 -11.80 -38.42 -17.97
N ALA A 224 -12.44 -37.51 -18.72
CA ALA A 224 -12.22 -36.07 -18.57
C ALA A 224 -12.63 -35.52 -17.18
N ILE A 225 -13.67 -36.10 -16.56
CA ILE A 225 -14.12 -35.68 -15.21
C ILE A 225 -13.19 -36.21 -14.11
N ARG A 226 -12.62 -37.41 -14.31
CA ARG A 226 -11.68 -38.01 -13.35
C ARG A 226 -10.30 -37.30 -13.40
N ASP A 227 -9.89 -36.80 -14.56
CA ASP A 227 -8.66 -36.02 -14.71
C ASP A 227 -8.78 -34.61 -14.11
N LEU A 228 -9.96 -33.99 -14.14
CA LEU A 228 -10.20 -32.70 -13.45
C LEU A 228 -10.16 -32.84 -11.91
N GLN A 229 -10.58 -33.98 -11.37
CA GLN A 229 -10.51 -34.23 -9.92
C GLN A 229 -9.10 -34.57 -9.43
N THR A 230 -8.25 -35.20 -10.25
CA THR A 230 -6.85 -35.48 -9.87
C THR A 230 -5.95 -34.25 -9.92
N HIS A 231 -6.27 -33.24 -10.74
CA HIS A 231 -5.59 -31.95 -10.72
C HIS A 231 -5.93 -31.07 -9.49
N ALA A 232 -7.10 -31.28 -8.87
CA ALA A 232 -7.55 -30.47 -7.73
C ALA A 232 -6.78 -30.72 -6.42
N SER A 233 -6.01 -31.81 -6.36
CA SER A 233 -5.28 -32.28 -5.17
C SER A 233 -3.77 -32.01 -5.23
N ARG A 234 -3.26 -31.45 -6.34
CA ARG A 234 -1.83 -31.20 -6.49
C ARG A 234 -1.43 -29.96 -5.67
N PRO A 235 -0.43 -30.04 -4.77
CA PRO A 235 0.09 -28.85 -4.10
C PRO A 235 0.54 -27.83 -5.15
N LEU A 236 0.27 -26.55 -4.90
CA LEU A 236 0.73 -25.46 -5.78
C LEU A 236 2.25 -25.59 -5.95
N ALA A 237 2.73 -25.41 -7.18
CA ALA A 237 4.15 -25.54 -7.47
C ALA A 237 4.96 -24.59 -6.57
N ASP A 238 6.01 -25.13 -5.95
CA ASP A 238 6.88 -24.44 -5.01
C ASP A 238 7.72 -23.42 -5.79
N PHE A 239 7.20 -22.21 -5.95
CA PHE A 239 7.86 -21.14 -6.70
C PHE A 239 8.89 -20.49 -5.78
N ARG A 240 10.18 -20.76 -6.00
CA ARG A 240 11.28 -20.05 -5.33
C ARG A 240 11.77 -18.91 -6.22
N PRO A 241 11.34 -17.66 -6.00
CA PRO A 241 11.92 -16.54 -6.71
C PRO A 241 13.38 -16.36 -6.28
N ALA A 242 14.30 -16.32 -7.24
CA ALA A 242 15.66 -15.85 -7.00
C ALA A 242 15.60 -14.34 -6.66
N ALA A 243 15.73 -14.00 -5.39
CA ALA A 243 15.67 -12.62 -4.92
C ALA A 243 16.99 -11.89 -5.25
N LEU A 244 17.04 -11.21 -6.40
CA LEU A 244 18.12 -10.26 -6.73
C LEU A 244 17.53 -8.85 -6.82
N LYS A 245 17.82 -8.03 -5.80
CA LYS A 245 17.46 -6.60 -5.74
C LYS A 245 18.37 -5.81 -6.70
N LEU A 246 17.83 -5.35 -7.83
CA LEU A 246 18.61 -4.66 -8.89
C LEU A 246 18.11 -3.25 -9.26
N ALA A 247 17.13 -2.71 -8.55
CA ALA A 247 17.01 -1.25 -8.45
C ALA A 247 18.08 -0.75 -7.46
N PRO A 248 18.71 0.43 -7.65
CA PRO A 248 19.43 1.06 -6.57
C PRO A 248 18.50 1.09 -5.36
N CYS A 249 18.88 0.40 -4.29
CA CYS A 249 18.12 0.44 -3.05
C CYS A 249 18.04 1.90 -2.66
N ILE A 250 16.86 2.51 -2.78
CA ILE A 250 16.69 3.87 -2.31
C ILE A 250 17.04 3.85 -0.84
N ASP A 251 17.97 4.71 -0.46
CA ASP A 251 18.47 4.77 0.89
C ASP A 251 17.42 5.46 1.78
N THR A 252 16.54 4.66 2.36
CA THR A 252 15.54 5.11 3.33
C THR A 252 16.16 5.54 4.67
N GLU A 253 17.48 5.39 4.86
CA GLU A 253 18.20 5.93 6.02
C GLU A 253 18.38 7.45 5.92
N THR A 254 18.36 8.00 4.69
CA THR A 254 18.43 9.46 4.46
C THR A 254 17.16 10.21 4.88
N ILE A 255 16.05 9.51 5.07
CA ILE A 255 14.77 10.10 5.45
C ILE A 255 14.84 10.50 6.93
N PRO A 256 14.59 11.78 7.29
CA PRO A 256 14.59 12.21 8.68
C PRO A 256 13.51 11.46 9.47
N ARG A 257 13.93 10.66 10.45
CA ARG A 257 13.02 9.93 11.34
C ARG A 257 12.79 10.74 12.62
N PRO A 258 11.57 10.78 13.17
CA PRO A 258 11.34 11.39 14.46
C PRO A 258 12.20 10.66 15.48
N GLU A 259 12.90 11.47 16.25
CA GLU A 259 13.90 11.02 17.20
C GLU A 259 13.18 10.18 18.30
N PRO A 260 13.49 8.87 18.43
CA PRO A 260 12.74 7.99 19.32
C PRO A 260 12.78 8.43 20.78
N VAL A 261 13.85 9.13 21.18
CA VAL A 261 13.97 9.72 22.52
C VAL A 261 12.91 10.80 22.68
N ALA A 262 12.78 11.76 21.77
CA ALA A 262 11.70 12.76 21.82
C ALA A 262 10.29 12.13 21.93
N LEU A 263 10.02 11.02 21.25
CA LEU A 263 8.75 10.28 21.37
C LEU A 263 8.59 9.64 22.76
N ALA A 264 9.65 9.01 23.28
CA ALA A 264 9.65 8.42 24.62
C ALA A 264 9.47 9.48 25.70
N PHE A 265 10.11 10.65 25.57
CA PHE A 265 9.93 11.79 26.45
C PHE A 265 8.46 12.25 26.46
N ARG A 266 7.84 12.43 25.29
CA ARG A 266 6.40 12.79 25.19
C ARG A 266 5.49 11.75 25.85
N LEU A 267 5.82 10.46 25.69
CA LEU A 267 5.07 9.35 26.28
C LEU A 267 5.20 9.32 27.82
N ILE A 268 6.43 9.40 28.34
CA ILE A 268 6.73 9.15 29.75
C ILE A 268 6.42 10.38 30.59
N ILE A 269 7.07 11.50 30.26
CA ILE A 269 6.90 12.76 30.99
C ILE A 269 5.45 13.24 30.83
N GLY A 270 4.79 12.82 29.75
CA GLY A 270 3.45 13.27 29.46
C GLY A 270 3.45 14.79 29.32
N GLU A 271 4.46 15.37 28.65
CA GLU A 271 4.52 16.80 28.33
C GLU A 271 3.20 17.32 27.71
N THR A 272 2.41 16.41 27.13
CA THR A 272 1.06 16.67 26.65
C THR A 272 0.01 16.98 27.74
N ARG A 273 0.26 16.73 29.03
CA ARG A 273 -0.60 17.11 30.17
C ARG A 273 -0.18 18.40 30.85
N ALA A 274 1.07 18.85 30.67
CA ALA A 274 1.58 20.04 31.34
C ALA A 274 1.18 21.36 30.64
N ARG A 275 0.58 21.31 29.43
CA ARG A 275 -0.07 22.49 28.83
C ARG A 275 -1.50 22.61 29.36
N PRO A 276 -1.84 23.65 30.15
CA PRO A 276 -3.17 23.80 30.76
C PRO A 276 -4.28 24.19 29.78
N LEU A 277 -3.98 24.29 28.48
CA LEU A 277 -4.96 24.66 27.47
C LEU A 277 -5.43 23.40 26.74
N PRO A 278 -6.74 23.09 26.75
CA PRO A 278 -7.31 22.05 25.91
C PRO A 278 -7.09 22.47 24.47
N LEU A 279 -6.03 21.96 23.83
CA LEU A 279 -5.87 22.06 22.40
C LEU A 279 -6.86 21.04 21.80
N PRO A 280 -7.95 21.48 21.14
CA PRO A 280 -8.96 20.60 20.58
C PRO A 280 -8.42 19.64 19.49
N ASP A 281 -7.18 19.85 19.04
CA ASP A 281 -6.58 19.20 17.88
C ASP A 281 -5.33 18.37 18.24
N ARG A 282 -5.34 17.63 19.35
CA ARG A 282 -4.27 16.65 19.56
C ARG A 282 -4.41 15.52 18.52
N GLY A 283 -3.34 15.23 17.81
CA GLY A 283 -3.21 14.07 16.93
C GLY A 283 -3.37 12.73 17.66
N GLY A 284 -3.31 11.63 16.91
CA GLY A 284 -3.46 10.27 17.40
C GLY A 284 -4.15 9.34 16.41
N ILE A 285 -4.50 8.15 16.89
CA ILE A 285 -5.20 7.11 16.09
C ILE A 285 -6.59 6.87 16.69
N TRP A 286 -7.61 6.80 15.84
CA TRP A 286 -8.97 6.42 16.20
C TRP A 286 -9.43 5.19 15.43
N LEU A 287 -9.93 4.18 16.13
CA LEU A 287 -10.61 3.02 15.55
C LEU A 287 -12.10 3.28 15.41
N THR A 288 -12.66 2.86 14.28
CA THR A 288 -14.11 2.91 14.00
C THR A 288 -14.54 1.67 13.20
N GLY A 289 -15.84 1.39 13.14
CA GLY A 289 -16.38 0.18 12.52
C GLY A 289 -16.27 -1.02 13.45
N ASP A 290 -15.67 -2.12 12.99
CA ASP A 290 -15.33 -3.26 13.84
C ASP A 290 -14.08 -2.97 14.69
N ILE A 291 -14.31 -2.40 15.88
CA ILE A 291 -13.25 -1.99 16.81
C ILE A 291 -12.48 -3.20 17.33
N ALA A 292 -13.13 -4.35 17.51
CA ALA A 292 -12.49 -5.55 18.06
C ALA A 292 -11.44 -6.11 17.08
N GLU A 293 -11.82 -6.28 15.82
CA GLU A 293 -10.91 -6.68 14.74
C GLU A 293 -9.78 -5.66 14.55
N GLY A 294 -10.09 -4.35 14.60
CA GLY A 294 -9.07 -3.30 14.49
C GLY A 294 -8.05 -3.36 15.63
N LEU A 295 -8.51 -3.58 16.86
CA LEU A 295 -7.64 -3.72 18.03
C LEU A 295 -6.80 -5.00 17.94
N GLU A 296 -7.36 -6.12 17.50
CA GLU A 296 -6.60 -7.36 17.30
C GLU A 296 -5.46 -7.16 16.29
N ARG A 297 -5.72 -6.47 15.18
CA ARG A 297 -4.67 -6.14 14.20
C ARG A 297 -3.60 -5.22 14.79
N LEU A 298 -3.98 -4.18 15.56
CA LEU A 298 -2.98 -3.33 16.21
C LEU A 298 -2.13 -4.09 17.24
N ARG A 299 -2.72 -5.05 17.95
CA ARG A 299 -2.01 -5.94 18.87
C ARG A 299 -1.03 -6.86 18.14
N TRP A 300 -1.46 -7.43 17.02
CA TRP A 300 -0.58 -8.17 16.12
C TRP A 300 0.59 -7.30 15.65
N ILE A 301 0.34 -6.03 15.32
CA ILE A 301 1.39 -5.11 14.87
C ILE A 301 2.46 -4.91 15.93
N VAL A 302 2.12 -4.82 17.23
CA VAL A 302 3.14 -4.64 18.29
C VAL A 302 3.77 -5.96 18.76
N GLY A 303 3.17 -7.10 18.44
CA GLY A 303 3.63 -8.43 18.82
C GLY A 303 2.93 -8.93 20.09
N ASP A 304 2.85 -10.24 20.25
CA ASP A 304 2.09 -10.89 21.31
C ASP A 304 2.57 -10.46 22.71
N GLU A 305 3.87 -10.28 22.89
CA GLU A 305 4.49 -9.81 24.13
C GLU A 305 4.10 -8.37 24.52
N ASN A 306 3.60 -7.60 23.54
CA ASN A 306 3.21 -6.20 23.69
C ASN A 306 1.70 -5.95 23.49
N ALA A 307 0.92 -6.99 23.24
CA ALA A 307 -0.51 -6.86 22.91
C ALA A 307 -1.31 -6.12 23.99
N GLU A 308 -0.98 -6.32 25.26
CA GLU A 308 -1.64 -5.64 26.38
C GLU A 308 -1.34 -4.14 26.49
N LEU A 309 -0.27 -3.67 25.83
CA LEU A 309 0.07 -2.25 25.77
C LEU A 309 -1.00 -1.45 25.02
N VAL A 310 -1.64 -2.06 24.02
CA VAL A 310 -2.59 -1.39 23.14
C VAL A 310 -4.00 -1.52 23.69
N LYS A 311 -4.60 -0.37 23.96
CA LYS A 311 -5.98 -0.23 24.44
C LYS A 311 -6.73 0.76 23.56
N VAL A 312 -8.05 0.71 23.63
CA VAL A 312 -8.96 1.64 22.95
C VAL A 312 -9.88 2.21 24.01
N ASP A 313 -9.98 3.53 24.07
CA ASP A 313 -10.92 4.18 24.99
C ASP A 313 -12.35 4.22 24.43
N HIS A 314 -13.25 4.82 25.20
CA HIS A 314 -14.67 4.91 24.85
C HIS A 314 -14.95 5.76 23.59
N ASP A 315 -14.03 6.64 23.20
CA ASP A 315 -14.14 7.46 21.99
C ASP A 315 -13.51 6.76 20.77
N GLY A 316 -13.04 5.51 20.94
CA GLY A 316 -12.33 4.77 19.91
C GLY A 316 -10.88 5.18 19.75
N ARG A 317 -10.34 6.06 20.61
CA ARG A 317 -8.93 6.48 20.49
C ARG A 317 -8.02 5.38 21.00
N VAL A 318 -6.97 5.08 20.23
CA VAL A 318 -5.93 4.14 20.63
C VAL A 318 -5.06 4.77 21.69
N GLN A 319 -4.84 4.04 22.79
CA GLN A 319 -3.99 4.42 23.90
C GLN A 319 -2.91 3.36 24.13
N LEU A 320 -1.71 3.81 24.48
CA LEU A 320 -0.63 2.95 24.92
C LEU A 320 -0.51 3.02 26.45
N ASP A 321 -0.57 1.86 27.11
CA ASP A 321 -0.43 1.78 28.57
C ASP A 321 1.03 2.06 28.96
N ARG A 322 1.28 3.30 29.38
CA ARG A 322 2.60 3.81 29.76
C ARG A 322 3.25 3.01 30.89
N ARG A 323 2.46 2.47 31.82
CA ARG A 323 2.98 1.68 32.95
C ARG A 323 3.46 0.32 32.47
N LEU A 324 2.67 -0.33 31.62
CA LEU A 324 3.08 -1.60 31.02
C LEU A 324 4.26 -1.40 30.08
N LEU A 325 4.31 -0.30 29.33
CA LEU A 325 5.44 0.04 28.46
C LEU A 325 6.74 0.24 29.25
N ALA A 326 6.69 1.01 30.35
CA ALA A 326 7.85 1.19 31.23
C ALA A 326 8.30 -0.14 31.84
N LYS A 327 7.36 -0.98 32.28
CA LYS A 327 7.65 -2.33 32.78
C LYS A 327 8.29 -3.21 31.71
N ALA A 328 7.78 -3.18 30.48
CA ALA A 328 8.32 -3.94 29.34
C ALA A 328 9.74 -3.49 28.97
N ALA A 329 10.04 -2.20 29.14
CA ALA A 329 11.38 -1.64 29.03
C ALA A 329 12.31 -1.96 30.22
N GLY A 330 11.88 -2.79 31.18
CA GLY A 330 12.67 -3.21 32.34
C GLY A 330 12.79 -2.14 33.43
N LEU A 331 11.90 -1.14 33.46
CA LEU A 331 11.86 -0.14 34.52
C LEU A 331 11.01 -0.63 35.70
N ASP A 332 11.56 -0.51 36.90
CA ASP A 332 10.79 -0.68 38.13
C ASP A 332 9.90 0.56 38.38
N ARG A 333 8.86 0.43 39.21
CA ARG A 333 7.90 1.50 39.53
C ARG A 333 8.55 2.78 40.08
N SER A 334 9.76 2.68 40.61
CA SER A 334 10.58 3.79 41.12
C SER A 334 11.40 4.51 40.04
N GLN A 335 11.59 3.91 38.87
CA GLN A 335 12.44 4.39 37.76
C GLN A 335 11.63 4.76 36.50
N VAL A 336 10.35 5.12 36.66
CA VAL A 336 9.44 5.46 35.54
C VAL A 336 9.98 6.60 34.67
N GLU A 337 11.05 7.29 35.09
CA GLU A 337 11.60 8.47 34.43
C GLU A 337 12.84 8.23 33.56
N ASP A 338 13.33 6.99 33.31
CA ASP A 338 14.43 6.79 32.34
C ASP A 338 13.90 6.72 30.89
N PRO A 339 13.95 7.83 30.12
CA PRO A 339 13.29 7.90 28.82
C PRO A 339 14.14 7.24 27.74
N LEU A 340 15.44 7.09 27.99
CA LEU A 340 16.37 6.47 27.05
C LEU A 340 16.13 4.96 27.00
N ARG A 341 15.89 4.31 28.15
CA ARG A 341 15.52 2.89 28.17
C ARG A 341 14.21 2.61 27.43
N VAL A 342 13.19 3.43 27.64
CA VAL A 342 11.92 3.29 26.92
C VAL A 342 12.09 3.60 25.44
N ALA A 343 12.88 4.62 25.07
CA ALA A 343 13.18 4.92 23.67
C ALA A 343 13.87 3.76 22.96
N ASN A 344 14.86 3.14 23.61
CA ASN A 344 15.54 1.95 23.10
C ASN A 344 14.57 0.77 22.95
N TYR A 345 13.70 0.55 23.93
CA TYR A 345 12.67 -0.48 23.86
C TYR A 345 11.72 -0.26 22.68
N ILE A 346 11.17 0.95 22.54
CA ILE A 346 10.30 1.32 21.41
C ILE A 346 11.03 1.11 20.07
N SER A 347 12.28 1.58 19.95
CA SER A 347 13.06 1.48 18.71
C SER A 347 13.43 0.06 18.33
N SER A 348 13.49 -0.86 19.31
CA SER A 348 13.77 -2.28 19.06
C SER A 348 12.60 -3.05 18.44
N ASN A 349 11.40 -2.46 18.41
CA ASN A 349 10.19 -3.05 17.84
C ASN A 349 9.52 -2.05 16.88
N GLU A 350 9.67 -2.29 15.58
CA GLU A 350 9.22 -1.43 14.48
C GLU A 350 7.70 -1.20 14.52
N GLY A 351 6.93 -2.23 14.90
CA GLY A 351 5.49 -2.13 15.06
C GLY A 351 5.11 -1.18 16.19
N LEU A 352 5.74 -1.33 17.37
CA LEU A 352 5.55 -0.43 18.50
C LEU A 352 6.01 1.00 18.17
N LEU A 353 7.15 1.16 17.51
CA LEU A 353 7.65 2.44 17.05
C LEU A 353 6.64 3.16 16.13
N LEU A 354 6.07 2.46 15.15
CA LEU A 354 5.05 3.03 14.26
C LEU A 354 3.82 3.49 15.06
N LEU A 355 3.31 2.65 15.97
CA LEU A 355 2.13 2.99 16.76
C LEU A 355 2.38 4.19 17.66
N VAL A 356 3.56 4.29 18.28
CA VAL A 356 3.96 5.45 19.09
C VAL A 356 4.01 6.72 18.22
N GLN A 357 4.65 6.65 17.05
CA GLN A 357 4.75 7.77 16.11
C GLN A 357 3.37 8.31 15.71
N LEU A 358 2.42 7.43 15.46
CA LEU A 358 1.05 7.78 15.07
C LEU A 358 0.21 8.26 16.26
N ALA A 359 0.28 7.59 17.40
CA ALA A 359 -0.54 7.90 18.59
C ALA A 359 -0.12 9.20 19.28
N GLU A 360 1.17 9.53 19.23
CA GLU A 360 1.76 10.74 19.82
C GLU A 360 2.17 11.78 18.76
N GLY A 361 1.79 11.54 17.50
CA GLY A 361 2.00 12.43 16.37
C GLY A 361 1.07 13.64 16.38
N ARG A 362 1.26 14.53 15.39
CA ARG A 362 0.46 15.76 15.26
C ARG A 362 -0.84 15.56 14.49
N TYR A 363 -0.90 14.55 13.63
CA TYR A 363 -2.05 14.30 12.75
C TYR A 363 -3.07 13.36 13.37
N ARG A 364 -4.31 13.47 12.88
CA ARG A 364 -5.43 12.61 13.29
C ARG A 364 -5.64 11.51 12.26
N TYR A 365 -5.29 10.29 12.63
CA TYR A 365 -5.44 9.09 11.82
C TYR A 365 -6.73 8.37 12.21
N ARG A 366 -7.56 8.01 11.23
CA ARG A 366 -8.69 7.09 11.43
C ARG A 366 -8.37 5.75 10.81
N ILE A 367 -8.56 4.68 11.57
CA ILE A 367 -8.65 3.32 11.05
C ILE A 367 -10.12 2.94 11.05
N HIS A 368 -10.63 2.49 9.91
CA HIS A 368 -12.01 2.03 9.78
C HIS A 368 -12.04 0.59 9.30
N ILE A 369 -12.57 -0.31 10.13
CA ILE A 369 -12.76 -1.71 9.77
C ILE A 369 -14.20 -1.93 9.32
N GLY A 370 -14.40 -2.14 8.02
CA GLY A 370 -15.74 -2.30 7.45
C GLY A 370 -15.72 -2.47 5.93
N ARG A 371 -16.81 -3.01 5.38
CA ARG A 371 -16.98 -3.11 3.91
C ARG A 371 -17.23 -1.75 3.25
N GLN A 372 -17.78 -0.81 4.02
CA GLN A 372 -17.94 0.57 3.60
C GLN A 372 -17.16 1.45 4.56
N ILE A 373 -16.53 2.49 4.04
CA ILE A 373 -15.75 3.44 4.83
C ILE A 373 -16.33 4.85 4.72
N PRO A 374 -16.30 5.66 5.79
CA PRO A 374 -16.72 7.04 5.74
C PRO A 374 -15.62 7.90 5.08
N THR A 375 -15.95 8.62 4.03
CA THR A 375 -15.06 9.63 3.41
C THR A 375 -15.58 11.04 3.72
N ARG A 376 -14.91 12.09 3.25
CA ARG A 376 -15.42 13.46 3.36
C ARG A 376 -16.78 13.65 2.66
N GLY A 377 -16.96 12.98 1.52
CA GLY A 377 -18.18 13.04 0.73
C GLY A 377 -19.25 12.09 1.27
N LYS A 378 -19.18 10.84 0.82
CA LYS A 378 -20.16 9.79 1.17
C LYS A 378 -19.45 8.49 1.55
N SER A 379 -20.15 7.58 2.21
CA SER A 379 -19.61 6.25 2.42
C SER A 379 -19.32 5.55 1.09
N VAL A 380 -18.14 4.93 0.97
CA VAL A 380 -17.74 4.18 -0.23
C VAL A 380 -17.47 2.73 0.13
N GLU A 381 -17.90 1.81 -0.74
CA GLU A 381 -17.58 0.39 -0.59
C GLU A 381 -16.11 0.14 -0.97
N ILE A 382 -15.44 -0.70 -0.19
CA ILE A 382 -14.04 -1.08 -0.43
C ILE A 382 -13.91 -2.60 -0.53
N THR A 383 -13.13 -3.07 -1.49
CA THR A 383 -12.90 -4.50 -1.73
C THR A 383 -11.71 -5.05 -0.95
N GLY A 384 -10.71 -4.21 -0.66
CA GLY A 384 -9.45 -4.56 0.02
C GLY A 384 -9.14 -3.60 1.15
N SER A 385 -7.96 -2.98 1.10
CA SER A 385 -7.64 -1.79 1.87
C SER A 385 -7.76 -0.53 1.01
N ILE A 386 -7.82 0.62 1.65
CA ILE A 386 -7.62 1.92 1.01
C ILE A 386 -6.98 2.87 2.02
N ASN A 387 -6.10 3.74 1.53
CA ASN A 387 -5.45 4.78 2.32
C ASN A 387 -5.74 6.13 1.70
N LEU A 388 -6.51 6.94 2.42
CA LEU A 388 -6.92 8.28 2.03
C LEU A 388 -6.23 9.30 2.92
N ASP A 389 -5.82 10.40 2.31
CA ASP A 389 -5.22 11.56 2.96
C ASP A 389 -5.58 12.83 2.16
N LYS A 390 -5.33 14.00 2.73
CA LYS A 390 -5.63 15.30 2.09
C LYS A 390 -4.57 15.77 1.09
N ASN A 391 -3.39 15.14 1.07
CA ASN A 391 -2.27 15.55 0.24
C ASN A 391 -2.46 15.12 -1.21
N PHE A 392 -1.65 15.69 -2.09
CA PHE A 392 -1.57 15.27 -3.49
C PHE A 392 -1.06 13.82 -3.59
N ASP A 393 -1.73 12.99 -4.38
CA ASP A 393 -1.32 11.62 -4.74
C ASP A 393 -1.12 11.56 -6.26
N SER A 394 0.11 11.36 -6.71
CA SER A 394 0.46 11.36 -8.14
C SER A 394 -0.27 10.30 -8.98
N ARG A 395 -0.81 9.24 -8.37
CA ARG A 395 -1.59 8.22 -9.09
C ARG A 395 -2.99 8.70 -9.45
N ILE A 396 -3.57 9.54 -8.59
CA ILE A 396 -4.97 9.98 -8.69
C ILE A 396 -5.03 11.38 -9.30
N ASN A 397 -4.24 12.30 -8.76
CA ASN A 397 -4.35 13.73 -9.03
C ASN A 397 -3.80 14.13 -10.40
N ARG A 398 -2.83 13.40 -10.95
CA ARG A 398 -2.18 13.71 -12.25
C ARG A 398 -3.17 13.82 -13.40
N TYR A 399 -4.29 13.12 -13.33
CA TYR A 399 -5.31 13.08 -14.37
C TYR A 399 -6.48 14.05 -14.10
N ARG A 400 -6.41 14.86 -13.04
CA ARG A 400 -7.45 15.82 -12.67
C ARG A 400 -7.05 17.22 -13.13
N LYS A 401 -8.00 17.95 -13.72
CA LYS A 401 -7.77 19.33 -14.20
C LYS A 401 -7.25 20.27 -13.11
N ASP A 402 -7.74 20.11 -11.88
CA ASP A 402 -7.42 21.00 -10.77
C ASP A 402 -6.36 20.41 -9.81
N GLY A 403 -5.84 19.22 -10.10
CA GLY A 403 -4.88 18.52 -9.25
C GLY A 403 -5.40 18.14 -7.85
N ARG A 404 -6.71 18.24 -7.58
CA ARG A 404 -7.33 17.98 -6.27
C ARG A 404 -8.04 16.63 -6.21
N LYS A 405 -7.99 15.98 -5.02
CA LYS A 405 -8.71 14.75 -4.73
C LYS A 405 -10.21 15.05 -4.59
N LEU A 406 -11.07 14.15 -5.06
CA LEU A 406 -12.51 14.25 -4.83
C LEU A 406 -12.83 14.10 -3.33
N ASP A 407 -14.00 14.56 -2.90
CA ASP A 407 -14.43 14.37 -1.50
C ASP A 407 -14.57 12.89 -1.14
N SER A 408 -14.86 12.03 -2.10
CA SER A 408 -14.87 10.57 -1.94
C SER A 408 -13.47 9.94 -1.85
N GLU A 409 -12.42 10.70 -2.12
CA GLU A 409 -11.01 10.30 -2.09
C GLU A 409 -10.28 10.97 -0.90
N GLN A 410 -11.01 11.65 -0.02
CA GLN A 410 -10.49 12.33 1.16
C GLN A 410 -11.00 11.68 2.46
N PRO A 411 -10.20 11.74 3.54
CA PRO A 411 -10.65 11.30 4.85
C PRO A 411 -11.86 12.13 5.33
N PRO A 412 -12.69 11.58 6.23
CA PRO A 412 -13.83 12.29 6.79
C PRO A 412 -13.37 13.53 7.56
N GLU A 413 -14.28 14.50 7.71
CA GLU A 413 -14.00 15.74 8.43
C GLU A 413 -13.47 15.48 9.84
N GLY A 414 -12.50 16.29 10.28
CA GLY A 414 -11.79 16.11 11.56
C GLY A 414 -10.68 15.06 11.56
N PHE A 415 -10.38 14.42 10.41
CA PHE A 415 -9.24 13.51 10.26
C PHE A 415 -8.34 13.94 9.11
N ASP A 416 -7.04 13.64 9.22
CA ASP A 416 -6.01 13.97 8.23
C ASP A 416 -5.67 12.78 7.33
N SER A 417 -5.87 11.57 7.85
CA SER A 417 -5.78 10.32 7.10
C SER A 417 -6.86 9.33 7.54
N LEU A 418 -7.27 8.47 6.60
CA LEU A 418 -8.14 7.33 6.79
C LEU A 418 -7.48 6.10 6.18
N VAL A 419 -7.24 5.08 7.01
CA VAL A 419 -6.96 3.71 6.58
C VAL A 419 -8.23 2.89 6.70
N GLY A 420 -8.81 2.55 5.55
CA GLY A 420 -9.99 1.70 5.45
C GLY A 420 -9.62 0.26 5.15
N LEU A 421 -10.17 -0.69 5.89
CA LEU A 421 -9.92 -2.13 5.69
C LEU A 421 -11.22 -2.90 5.65
N ASN A 422 -11.43 -3.64 4.57
CA ASN A 422 -12.50 -4.63 4.52
C ASN A 422 -12.08 -5.87 5.32
N PRO A 423 -12.79 -6.23 6.41
CA PRO A 423 -12.36 -7.31 7.31
C PRO A 423 -12.36 -8.69 6.63
N VAL A 424 -13.16 -8.88 5.58
CA VAL A 424 -13.21 -10.14 4.83
C VAL A 424 -12.25 -10.19 3.65
N ALA A 425 -11.56 -9.08 3.36
CA ALA A 425 -10.56 -9.06 2.30
C ALA A 425 -9.31 -9.82 2.73
N ARG A 426 -8.82 -10.69 1.84
CA ARG A 426 -7.56 -11.40 2.03
C ARG A 426 -6.65 -11.05 0.88
N TRP A 427 -5.43 -10.65 1.21
CA TRP A 427 -4.41 -10.35 0.21
C TRP A 427 -3.58 -11.58 -0.04
N PHE A 428 -3.48 -11.96 -1.29
CA PHE A 428 -2.59 -13.02 -1.75
C PHE A 428 -1.40 -12.40 -2.47
N ASN A 429 -0.20 -12.61 -1.92
CA ASN A 429 1.03 -12.16 -2.55
C ASN A 429 1.43 -13.19 -3.60
N LEU A 430 1.38 -12.80 -4.88
CA LEU A 430 1.69 -13.69 -6.01
C LEU A 430 3.18 -14.03 -6.10
N SER A 431 4.06 -13.18 -5.58
CA SER A 431 5.50 -13.39 -5.60
C SER A 431 5.94 -14.41 -4.57
N SER A 432 5.35 -14.38 -3.37
CA SER A 432 5.62 -15.37 -2.33
C SER A 432 4.67 -16.57 -2.38
N ASN A 433 3.56 -16.50 -3.11
CA ASN A 433 2.50 -17.51 -3.14
C ASN A 433 1.88 -17.79 -1.75
N TYR A 434 1.77 -16.74 -0.92
CA TYR A 434 1.20 -16.84 0.43
C TYR A 434 0.15 -15.76 0.69
N TRP A 435 -0.74 -16.05 1.63
CA TRP A 435 -1.66 -15.06 2.19
C TRP A 435 -0.91 -14.08 3.09
N VAL A 436 -1.13 -12.79 2.85
CA VAL A 436 -0.67 -11.70 3.73
C VAL A 436 -1.58 -11.64 4.95
N GLN A 437 -0.97 -11.56 6.13
CA GLN A 437 -1.68 -11.46 7.40
C GLN A 437 -2.45 -10.14 7.47
N SER A 438 -3.64 -10.15 8.05
CA SER A 438 -4.50 -8.96 8.16
C SER A 438 -3.84 -7.81 8.94
N GLY A 439 -3.04 -8.13 9.95
CA GLY A 439 -2.23 -7.17 10.70
C GLY A 439 -1.09 -6.57 9.86
N GLU A 440 -0.49 -7.34 8.96
CA GLU A 440 0.58 -6.86 8.06
C GLU A 440 0.02 -5.84 7.05
N ILE A 441 -1.19 -6.10 6.52
CA ILE A 441 -1.87 -5.14 5.65
C ILE A 441 -2.11 -3.83 6.42
N LEU A 442 -2.63 -3.89 7.65
CA LEU A 442 -2.84 -2.67 8.46
C LEU A 442 -1.51 -1.95 8.75
N PHE A 443 -0.45 -2.69 9.06
CA PHE A 443 0.88 -2.13 9.28
C PHE A 443 1.38 -1.35 8.06
N HIS A 444 1.29 -1.96 6.87
CA HIS A 444 1.65 -1.33 5.61
C HIS A 444 0.93 0.00 5.41
N GLU A 445 -0.40 -0.02 5.52
CA GLU A 445 -1.22 1.16 5.27
C GLU A 445 -0.93 2.28 6.29
N LEU A 446 -0.70 1.92 7.56
CA LEU A 446 -0.33 2.89 8.59
C LEU A 446 1.08 3.48 8.37
N ALA A 447 2.04 2.65 7.96
CA ALA A 447 3.39 3.09 7.64
C ALA A 447 3.39 4.06 6.44
N GLU A 448 2.59 3.77 5.42
CA GLU A 448 2.39 4.64 4.27
C GLU A 448 1.68 5.96 4.67
N ALA A 449 0.61 5.88 5.48
CA ALA A 449 -0.11 7.07 5.96
C ALA A 449 0.81 7.99 6.77
N TYR A 450 1.62 7.41 7.65
CA TYR A 450 2.67 8.11 8.40
C TYR A 450 3.63 8.82 7.45
N ALA A 451 4.15 8.12 6.45
CA ALA A 451 5.10 8.67 5.49
C ALA A 451 4.53 9.86 4.69
N LYS A 452 3.27 9.76 4.25
CA LYS A 452 2.61 10.84 3.51
C LYS A 452 2.40 12.10 4.35
N LEU A 453 1.98 11.95 5.61
CA LEU A 453 1.62 13.09 6.44
C LEU A 453 2.82 13.67 7.20
N GLU A 454 3.62 12.83 7.83
CA GLU A 454 4.72 13.28 8.69
C GLU A 454 5.96 13.68 7.91
N LEU A 455 6.21 13.00 6.79
CA LEU A 455 7.40 13.22 5.97
C LEU A 455 7.11 13.95 4.66
N GLY A 456 5.83 14.18 4.34
CA GLY A 456 5.42 14.88 3.11
C GLY A 456 5.74 14.11 1.82
N LEU A 457 5.93 12.78 1.92
CA LEU A 457 6.26 11.96 0.76
C LEU A 457 5.03 11.72 -0.11
N ASP A 458 5.21 11.72 -1.43
CA ASP A 458 4.20 11.25 -2.38
C ASP A 458 4.11 9.71 -2.31
N TYR A 459 3.04 9.14 -2.85
CA TYR A 459 2.90 7.68 -2.92
C TYR A 459 4.04 7.04 -3.73
N LEU A 460 4.25 7.54 -4.94
CA LEU A 460 5.31 7.09 -5.85
C LEU A 460 6.62 7.85 -5.56
N GLU A 461 7.73 7.19 -5.90
CA GLU A 461 9.06 7.79 -5.91
C GLU A 461 9.12 8.99 -6.86
N ARG A 462 9.92 10.00 -6.48
CA ARG A 462 10.17 11.20 -7.29
C ARG A 462 11.66 11.37 -7.51
N GLY A 463 12.15 10.93 -8.67
CA GLY A 463 13.58 10.94 -8.96
C GLY A 463 14.33 10.00 -8.01
N SER A 464 15.21 10.55 -7.17
CA SER A 464 15.94 9.81 -6.14
C SER A 464 15.24 9.78 -4.77
N GLU A 465 14.14 10.52 -4.60
CA GLU A 465 13.41 10.55 -3.34
C GLU A 465 12.49 9.33 -3.22
N PRO A 466 12.54 8.59 -2.09
CA PRO A 466 11.65 7.46 -1.86
C PRO A 466 10.19 7.91 -1.78
N GLY A 467 9.31 7.13 -2.38
CA GLY A 467 7.87 7.25 -2.15
C GLY A 467 7.46 6.71 -0.79
N ALA A 468 6.29 7.12 -0.31
CA ALA A 468 5.67 6.63 0.91
C ALA A 468 5.49 5.10 0.89
N HIS A 469 5.18 4.52 -0.27
CA HIS A 469 5.06 3.07 -0.43
C HIS A 469 6.40 2.35 -0.24
N ALA A 470 7.49 2.88 -0.81
CA ALA A 470 8.83 2.31 -0.65
C ALA A 470 9.28 2.32 0.82
N LEU A 471 8.99 3.41 1.53
CA LEU A 471 9.25 3.50 2.97
C LEU A 471 8.39 2.49 3.77
N ALA A 472 7.13 2.29 3.40
CA ALA A 472 6.29 1.28 4.05
C ALA A 472 6.88 -0.14 3.89
N LEU A 473 7.32 -0.52 2.68
CA LEU A 473 7.96 -1.81 2.42
C LEU A 473 9.28 -2.00 3.18
N ASP A 474 10.08 -0.95 3.32
CA ASP A 474 11.30 -0.97 4.13
C ASP A 474 10.98 -1.22 5.63
N ARG A 475 9.92 -0.58 6.14
CA ARG A 475 9.41 -0.82 7.50
C ARG A 475 8.90 -2.25 7.68
N GLU A 476 8.23 -2.84 6.70
CA GLU A 476 7.83 -4.26 6.75
C GLU A 476 9.04 -5.18 6.86
N GLY A 477 10.10 -4.88 6.11
CA GLY A 477 11.37 -5.62 6.18
C GLY A 477 11.95 -5.63 7.60
N ARG A 478 11.92 -4.49 8.29
CA ARG A 478 12.32 -4.38 9.70
C ARG A 478 11.39 -5.13 10.65
N LEU A 479 10.08 -4.98 10.49
CA LEU A 479 9.09 -5.71 11.30
C LEU A 479 9.31 -7.23 11.20
N LYS A 480 9.52 -7.73 9.98
CA LYS A 480 9.81 -9.13 9.71
C LYS A 480 11.14 -9.59 10.31
N SER A 481 12.21 -8.80 10.19
CA SER A 481 13.52 -9.18 10.72
C SER A 481 13.53 -9.26 12.26
N GLN A 482 12.70 -8.47 12.92
CA GLN A 482 12.52 -8.50 14.37
C GLN A 482 11.64 -9.66 14.86
N ARG A 483 11.01 -10.43 13.95
CA ARG A 483 10.12 -11.55 14.27
C ARG A 483 10.44 -12.79 13.44
N PRO A 484 11.64 -13.39 13.59
CA PRO A 484 12.10 -14.48 12.74
C PRO A 484 11.25 -15.76 12.80
N GLY A 485 10.41 -15.93 13.82
CA GLY A 485 9.45 -17.05 13.94
C GLY A 485 8.03 -16.74 13.47
N ALA A 486 7.69 -15.47 13.25
CA ALA A 486 6.38 -15.10 12.76
C ALA A 486 6.32 -15.34 11.25
N HIS A 487 5.25 -15.97 10.77
CA HIS A 487 5.01 -16.15 9.35
C HIS A 487 4.54 -14.82 8.72
N ILE A 488 5.44 -13.83 8.64
CA ILE A 488 5.16 -12.51 8.05
C ILE A 488 5.44 -12.55 6.55
N VAL A 489 4.38 -12.35 5.78
CA VAL A 489 4.42 -12.24 4.32
C VAL A 489 4.41 -10.76 3.98
N MET A 490 5.55 -10.23 3.53
CA MET A 490 5.64 -8.83 3.10
C MET A 490 4.65 -8.54 1.98
N THR A 491 4.17 -7.29 1.91
CA THR A 491 3.33 -6.84 0.80
C THR A 491 4.15 -6.48 -0.44
N ALA A 492 5.48 -6.52 -0.38
CA ALA A 492 6.33 -6.33 -1.55
C ALA A 492 5.95 -7.31 -2.69
N GLY A 493 5.68 -6.76 -3.87
CA GLY A 493 5.32 -7.53 -5.07
C GLY A 493 3.87 -7.35 -5.50
N SER A 494 3.35 -8.32 -6.26
CA SER A 494 1.99 -8.25 -6.81
C SER A 494 0.98 -8.86 -5.83
N ASN A 495 0.24 -8.02 -5.11
CA ASN A 495 -0.87 -8.47 -4.26
C ASN A 495 -2.19 -8.48 -5.02
N ARG A 496 -3.00 -9.50 -4.79
CA ARG A 496 -4.38 -9.59 -5.28
C ARG A 496 -5.33 -9.82 -4.13
N VAL A 497 -6.48 -9.16 -4.17
CA VAL A 497 -7.58 -9.46 -3.27
C VAL A 497 -8.29 -10.70 -3.80
N LEU A 498 -8.08 -11.83 -3.15
CA LEU A 498 -8.68 -13.12 -3.48
C LEU A 498 -9.36 -13.66 -2.22
N ARG A 499 -10.51 -14.29 -2.35
CA ARG A 499 -11.31 -14.78 -1.21
C ARG A 499 -11.06 -16.26 -0.94
N THR A 500 -10.76 -17.02 -1.99
CA THR A 500 -10.69 -18.48 -1.92
C THR A 500 -9.51 -19.05 -2.68
N GLN A 501 -9.11 -20.28 -2.34
CA GLN A 501 -8.10 -21.02 -3.10
C GLN A 501 -8.57 -21.34 -4.53
N ALA A 502 -9.88 -21.49 -4.75
CA ALA A 502 -10.44 -21.67 -6.08
C ALA A 502 -10.20 -20.44 -6.97
N GLU A 503 -10.36 -19.23 -6.42
CA GLU A 503 -10.05 -17.99 -7.13
C GLU A 503 -8.55 -17.88 -7.46
N ILE A 504 -7.66 -18.31 -6.57
CA ILE A 504 -6.21 -18.38 -6.86
C ILE A 504 -5.94 -19.33 -8.04
N ARG A 505 -6.55 -20.52 -8.03
CA ARG A 505 -6.37 -21.51 -9.11
C ARG A 505 -6.90 -20.98 -10.45
N LEU A 506 -8.08 -20.34 -10.43
CA LEU A 506 -8.67 -19.73 -11.62
C LEU A 506 -7.76 -18.63 -12.17
N PHE A 507 -7.24 -17.76 -11.30
CA PHE A 507 -6.29 -16.71 -11.67
C PHE A 507 -5.05 -17.27 -12.38
N TYR A 508 -4.43 -18.33 -11.84
CA TYR A 508 -3.28 -18.96 -12.50
C TYR A 508 -3.68 -19.67 -13.80
N ALA A 509 -4.84 -20.32 -13.86
CA ALA A 509 -5.32 -20.97 -15.08
C ALA A 509 -5.57 -19.97 -16.22
N GLU A 510 -6.18 -18.83 -15.92
CA GLU A 510 -6.39 -17.72 -16.86
C GLU A 510 -5.07 -17.09 -17.31
N SER A 511 -4.10 -16.98 -16.41
CA SER A 511 -2.76 -16.44 -16.72
C SER A 511 -2.00 -17.33 -17.71
N VAL A 512 -2.10 -18.66 -17.54
CA VAL A 512 -1.42 -19.64 -18.41
C VAL A 512 -2.11 -19.74 -19.78
N THR A 513 -3.45 -19.75 -19.81
CA THR A 513 -4.22 -19.85 -21.06
C THR A 513 -4.21 -18.56 -21.86
N GLY A 514 -4.24 -17.40 -21.19
CA GLY A 514 -4.12 -16.08 -21.82
C GLY A 514 -2.75 -15.83 -22.47
N ALA A 515 -1.69 -16.50 -21.99
CA ALA A 515 -0.37 -16.48 -22.62
C ALA A 515 -0.25 -17.42 -23.84
N SER A 516 -1.19 -18.37 -24.01
CA SER A 516 -1.21 -19.30 -25.14
C SER A 516 -2.16 -18.87 -26.28
N GLN A 517 -3.05 -17.91 -26.05
CA GLN A 517 -4.01 -17.40 -27.04
C GLN A 517 -3.69 -15.99 -27.55
N ARG A 518 -2.60 -15.38 -27.08
CA ARG A 518 -2.03 -14.13 -27.61
C ARG A 518 -0.74 -14.45 -28.33
#